data_AF-A0A5K0X0L2-F1
#
_entry.id   AF-A0A5K0X0L2-F1
#
_cell.length_a   1.000
_cell.length_b   1.000
_cell.length_c   1.000
_cell.angle_alpha   90.00
_cell.angle_beta   90.00
_cell.angle_gamma   90.00
#
_symmetry.space_group_name_H-M   'P 1'
#
loop_
_entity.id
_entity.type
_entity.pdbx_description
1 polymer ?
#
loop_
_entity_poly.entity_id
_entity_poly.type
_entity_poly.pdbx_seq_one_letter_code
_entity_poly.pdbx_strand_id
1 'polypeptide(L)' 'ESPDVLRKLIARTRALTSKPFGVGVVLAFPHEKNVKVVLEERVAVLQVYWGDYPARLVNQAHELGVKVVHQ' A
#
# COMPACT_ATOMS: atom_id res chain seq x y z
N GLU A 1 5.94 -12.37 -2.10
CA GLU A 1 5.92 -10.96 -2.58
C GLU A 1 6.12 -10.88 -4.08
N SER A 2 5.63 -9.81 -4.71
CA SER A 2 5.79 -9.57 -6.16
C SER A 2 5.76 -8.07 -6.47
N PRO A 3 6.76 -7.30 -6.00
CA PRO A 3 6.73 -5.83 -6.08
C PRO A 3 6.59 -5.29 -7.51
N ASP A 4 7.20 -5.94 -8.50
CA ASP A 4 7.12 -5.50 -9.90
C ASP A 4 5.74 -5.75 -10.52
N VAL A 5 5.06 -6.82 -10.08
CA VAL A 5 3.66 -7.05 -10.47
C VAL A 5 2.78 -5.98 -9.86
N LEU A 6 2.98 -5.63 -8.59
CA LEU A 6 2.22 -4.58 -7.92
C LEU A 6 2.42 -3.21 -8.60
N ARG A 7 3.65 -2.83 -8.94
CA ARG A 7 3.92 -1.59 -9.72
C ARG A 7 3.16 -1.56 -11.04
N LYS A 8 3.15 -2.67 -11.78
CA LYS A 8 2.40 -2.79 -13.05
C LYS A 8 0.90 -2.64 -12.83
N LEU A 9 0.35 -3.21 -11.76
CA LEU A 9 -1.07 -3.07 -11.42
C LEU A 9 -1.43 -1.63 -11.04
N ILE A 10 -0.61 -0.96 -10.23
CA ILE A 10 -0.78 0.45 -9.86
C ILE A 10 -0.77 1.34 -11.11
N ALA A 11 0.23 1.16 -11.99
CA ALA A 11 0.34 1.92 -13.24
C ALA A 11 -0.88 1.71 -14.15
N ARG A 12 -1.35 0.45 -14.27
CA ARG A 12 -2.56 0.13 -15.04
C ARG A 12 -3.80 0.79 -14.45
N THR A 13 -3.97 0.78 -13.13
CA THR A 13 -5.11 1.45 -12.47
C THR A 13 -5.08 2.96 -12.70
N ARG A 14 -3.91 3.61 -12.59
CA ARG A 14 -3.76 5.05 -12.90
C ARG A 14 -4.10 5.40 -14.35
N ALA A 15 -3.83 4.50 -15.30
CA ALA A 15 -4.22 4.69 -16.69
C ALA A 15 -5.74 4.59 -16.92
N LEU A 16 -6.47 3.92 -16.03
CA LEU A 16 -7.94 3.73 -16.12
C LEU A 16 -8.73 4.81 -15.37
N THR A 17 -8.12 5.52 -14.41
CA THR A 17 -8.81 6.53 -13.64
C THR A 17 -7.87 7.59 -13.05
N SER A 18 -8.36 8.83 -12.98
CA SER A 18 -7.74 9.91 -12.20
C SER A 18 -8.23 9.97 -10.75
N LYS A 19 -9.24 9.16 -10.38
CA LYS A 19 -9.77 9.12 -9.01
C LYS A 19 -8.75 8.45 -8.07
N PRO A 20 -8.68 8.86 -6.79
CA PRO A 20 -7.86 8.17 -5.79
C PRO A 20 -8.26 6.70 -5.64
N PHE A 21 -7.28 5.83 -5.38
CA PHE A 21 -7.50 4.42 -5.07
C PHE A 21 -6.51 3.93 -4.00
N GLY A 22 -6.83 2.79 -3.41
CA GLY A 22 -6.00 2.15 -2.39
C GLY A 22 -5.48 0.78 -2.80
N VAL A 23 -4.59 0.23 -1.97
CA VAL A 23 -4.04 -1.13 -2.11
C VAL A 23 -4.25 -1.87 -0.80
N GLY A 24 -4.80 -3.08 -0.89
CA GLY A 24 -4.96 -4.01 0.23
C GLY A 24 -3.75 -4.93 0.36
N VAL A 25 -3.26 -5.13 1.58
CA VAL A 25 -2.13 -6.01 1.93
C VAL A 25 -2.53 -6.92 3.09
N VAL A 26 -2.39 -8.23 2.89
CA VAL A 26 -2.62 -9.23 3.94
C VAL A 26 -1.29 -9.52 4.64
N LEU A 27 -1.20 -9.20 5.92
CA LEU A 27 0.05 -9.23 6.70
C LEU A 27 0.50 -10.66 7.05
N ALA A 28 -0.41 -11.64 6.99
CA ALA A 28 -0.10 -13.05 7.19
C ALA A 28 0.83 -13.66 6.11
N PHE A 29 1.10 -12.93 5.03
CA PHE A 29 2.04 -13.32 3.99
C PHE A 29 3.22 -12.34 3.92
N PRO A 30 4.37 -12.73 3.33
CA PRO A 30 5.46 -11.79 3.05
C PRO A 30 4.93 -10.56 2.29
N HIS A 31 5.23 -9.36 2.78
CA HIS A 31 4.53 -8.13 2.36
C HIS A 31 5.39 -6.85 2.38
N GLU A 32 6.55 -6.87 3.01
CA GLU A 32 7.40 -5.72 3.28
C GLU A 32 7.82 -4.94 2.01
N LYS A 33 8.22 -5.65 0.95
CA LYS A 33 8.53 -5.09 -0.37
C LYS A 33 7.28 -4.55 -1.05
N ASN A 34 6.14 -5.22 -0.91
CA ASN A 34 4.88 -4.72 -1.46
C ASN A 34 4.44 -3.43 -0.75
N VAL A 35 4.51 -3.37 0.58
CA VAL A 35 4.25 -2.15 1.36
C VAL A 35 5.19 -1.03 0.94
N LYS A 36 6.48 -1.33 0.74
CA LYS A 36 7.44 -0.33 0.24
C LYS A 36 7.01 0.26 -1.10
N VAL A 37 6.55 -0.57 -2.04
CA VAL A 37 6.01 -0.13 -3.33
C VAL A 37 4.79 0.77 -3.15
N VAL A 38 3.84 0.39 -2.29
CA VAL A 38 2.64 1.19 -1.99
C VAL A 38 3.00 2.61 -1.52
N LEU A 39 4.03 2.71 -0.66
CA LEU A 39 4.52 3.97 -0.12
C LEU A 39 5.31 4.78 -1.17
N GLU A 40 6.20 4.15 -1.93
CA GLU A 40 6.96 4.77 -3.03
C GLU A 40 6.02 5.36 -4.11
N GLU A 41 4.98 4.62 -4.48
CA GLU A 41 3.97 5.00 -5.47
C GLU A 41 2.91 5.98 -4.94
N ARG A 42 2.94 6.29 -3.64
CA ARG A 42 2.02 7.20 -2.93
C ARG A 42 0.56 6.99 -3.33
N VAL A 43 0.08 5.75 -3.21
CA VAL A 43 -1.36 5.49 -3.37
C VAL A 43 -2.14 6.20 -2.26
N ALA A 44 -3.43 6.47 -2.46
CA ALA A 44 -4.18 7.27 -1.50
C ALA A 44 -4.38 6.56 -0.15
N VAL A 45 -4.57 5.24 -0.19
CA VAL A 45 -4.85 4.41 1.00
C VAL A 45 -4.07 3.10 0.94
N LEU A 46 -3.39 2.75 2.04
CA LEU A 46 -2.92 1.40 2.34
C LEU A 46 -3.91 0.76 3.31
N GLN A 47 -4.55 -0.33 2.90
CA GLN A 47 -5.39 -1.13 3.79
C GLN A 47 -4.62 -2.38 4.19
N VAL A 48 -4.50 -2.63 5.50
CA VAL A 48 -3.80 -3.79 6.05
C VAL A 48 -4.76 -4.70 6.80
N TYR A 49 -4.53 -6.02 6.69
CA TYR A 49 -5.39 -7.05 7.25
C TYR A 49 -4.58 -8.17 7.92
N TRP A 50 -5.21 -8.84 8.89
CA TRP A 50 -4.77 -10.14 9.43
C TRP A 50 -3.37 -10.14 10.05
N GLY A 51 -3.13 -9.16 10.92
CA GLY A 51 -1.90 -9.09 11.70
C GLY A 51 -1.73 -7.71 12.30
N ASP A 52 -0.67 -7.55 13.10
CA ASP A 52 -0.33 -6.27 13.68
C ASP A 52 0.43 -5.42 12.66
N TYR A 53 0.00 -4.16 12.50
CA TYR A 53 0.75 -3.16 11.76
C TYR A 53 1.29 -2.08 12.72
N PRO A 54 2.60 -2.07 13.03
CA PRO A 54 3.17 -1.20 14.05
C PRO A 54 2.93 0.30 13.79
N ALA A 55 2.67 1.05 14.86
CA ALA A 55 2.44 2.50 14.81
C ALA A 55 3.56 3.28 14.08
N ARG A 56 4.82 2.83 14.18
CA ARG A 56 5.95 3.43 13.44
C ARG A 56 5.75 3.38 11.92
N LEU A 57 5.17 2.29 11.39
CA LEU A 57 4.91 2.14 9.96
C LEU A 57 3.69 2.97 9.53
N VAL A 58 2.71 3.11 10.41
CA VAL A 58 1.58 4.03 10.21
C VAL A 58 2.08 5.47 10.09
N ASN A 59 2.95 5.91 11.00
CA ASN A 59 3.53 7.25 10.96
C ASN A 59 4.33 7.49 9.69
N GLN A 60 5.19 6.53 9.30
CA GLN A 60 5.94 6.61 8.05
C GLN A 60 5.03 6.72 6.82
N ALA A 61 3.91 5.98 6.79
CA ALA A 61 2.94 6.09 5.71
C ALA A 61 2.30 7.49 5.65
N HIS A 62 1.93 8.04 6.80
CA HIS A 62 1.36 9.39 6.91
C HIS A 62 2.33 10.49 6.46
N GLU A 63 3.62 10.38 6.80
CA GLU A 63 4.66 11.31 6.33
C GLU A 63 4.79 11.33 4.80
N LEU A 64 4.51 10.20 4.14
CA LEU A 64 4.52 10.06 2.69
C LEU A 64 3.17 10.39 2.04
N GLY A 65 2.19 10.84 2.82
CA GLY A 65 0.86 11.21 2.34
C GLY A 65 -0.10 10.03 2.10
N VAL A 66 0.26 8.82 2.55
CA VAL A 66 -0.56 7.61 2.41
C VAL A 66 -1.37 7.39 3.68
N LYS A 67 -2.70 7.31 3.57
CA LYS A 67 -3.56 6.98 4.72
C LYS A 67 -3.55 5.48 4.99
N VAL A 68 -3.59 5.08 6.25
CA VAL A 68 -3.65 3.66 6.64
C VAL A 68 -5.01 3.32 7.21
N VAL A 69 -5.60 2.23 6.73
CA VAL A 69 -6.79 1.60 7.31
C VAL A 69 -6.41 0.21 7.80
N HIS A 70 -6.55 -0.03 9.10
CA HIS A 70 -6.24 -1.32 9.72
C HIS A 70 -7.53 -2.07 10.03
N GLN A 71 -7.61 -3.35 9.64
CA GLN A 71 -8.77 -4.20 9.86
C GLN A 71 -8.41 -5.61 10.33
#